data_AF-A0A1A8ELJ1-F1
#
_entry.id   AF-A0A1A8ELJ1-F1
#
_cell.length_a   1.000
_cell.length_b   1.000
_cell.length_c   1.000
_cell.angle_alpha   90.00
_cell.angle_beta   90.00
_cell.angle_gamma   90.00
#
_symmetry.space_group_name_H-M   'P 1'
#
loop_
_entity.id
_entity.type
_entity.pdbx_description
1 polymer ?
#
loop_
_entity_poly.entity_id
_entity_poly.type
_entity_poly.pdbx_seq_one_letter_code
_entity_poly.pdbx_strand_id
1 'polypeptide(L)'
;MTEGDNVTVSCNGTGLPLPEVDWTVRGLHSINTHLSNVYWPNTHSINLNLFNLSREDNNFQLTCIAENVVGMTNSSIQLNVQFPPVILRLAEPEKRLDTCIEFTVRGYPHPKLRWFHKQKEIQQNDYIRTDMDFYQDYLEGCLTFQNPTHINNGNYTLEASNPLGTVTKTVYGHFLRAPDENDPNSDDLGRPDEDTFGVTIAVGLAGFACVLLLVLFVLINKYGRRSKFGMKGPVAVISGEEDSASPLHHVNHGIITPCALDAGPDAVVIGMTRIPVVENPQYFRHGHNCNKPTTLVQHIKRRDIILKRELGEGAFGKVFLAECYNLSPTKDKMLVAVKTLKDPNLSARKDFQREAELLTNLQHDHIVKFYGVCVDGDPLIMVFEYMKHGDLNKFLRAHGPDAMILVDGQPLQSNGELGLSQMLHIATQIASGMVYLASQ
;
A
#
# COMPACT_ATOMS: atom_id res chain seq x y z
N MET A 1 -22.36 27.70 1.15
CA MET A 1 -21.65 28.85 0.55
C MET A 1 -21.00 28.36 -0.71
N THR A 2 -20.99 29.15 -1.78
CA THR A 2 -20.38 28.79 -3.07
C THR A 2 -18.93 29.26 -3.15
N GLU A 3 -18.13 28.57 -3.95
CA GLU A 3 -16.78 29.03 -4.29
C GLU A 3 -16.83 30.47 -4.82
N GLY A 4 -15.91 31.31 -4.34
CA GLY A 4 -15.85 32.73 -4.68
C GLY A 4 -16.71 33.67 -3.81
N ASP A 5 -17.57 33.14 -2.94
CA ASP A 5 -18.35 33.95 -2.01
C ASP A 5 -17.47 34.65 -0.96
N ASN A 6 -18.02 35.69 -0.33
CA ASN A 6 -17.46 36.34 0.86
C ASN A 6 -18.35 36.02 2.07
N VAL A 7 -17.75 35.55 3.17
CA VAL A 7 -18.47 35.08 4.36
C VAL A 7 -17.85 35.66 5.62
N THR A 8 -18.69 36.10 6.56
CA THR A 8 -18.26 36.54 7.88
C THR A 8 -18.72 35.56 8.95
N VAL A 9 -17.80 35.11 9.79
CA VAL A 9 -18.06 34.24 10.93
C VAL A 9 -17.71 34.99 12.21
N SER A 10 -18.60 34.97 13.20
CA SER A 10 -18.40 35.67 14.48
C SER A 10 -18.22 34.66 15.62
N CYS A 11 -17.23 34.90 16.49
CA CYS A 11 -17.05 34.16 17.74
C CYS A 11 -17.09 35.13 18.92
N ASN A 12 -17.87 34.80 19.94
CA ASN A 12 -18.03 35.60 21.14
C ASN A 12 -17.56 34.78 22.35
N GLY A 13 -16.45 35.19 22.97
CA GLY A 13 -15.98 34.62 24.23
C GLY A 13 -16.40 35.49 25.42
N THR A 14 -16.96 34.84 26.44
CA THR A 14 -17.34 35.50 27.70
C THR A 14 -16.63 34.88 28.88
N GLY A 15 -16.12 35.68 29.81
CA GLY A 15 -15.45 35.16 31.00
C GLY A 15 -14.99 36.24 31.99
N LEU A 16 -14.60 35.79 33.18
CA LEU A 16 -14.05 36.62 34.25
C LEU A 16 -12.77 35.94 34.79
N PRO A 17 -11.57 36.52 34.59
CA PRO A 17 -11.25 37.72 33.80
C PRO A 17 -11.59 37.56 32.30
N LEU A 18 -11.75 38.69 31.60
CA LEU A 18 -12.07 38.74 30.16
C LEU A 18 -11.11 37.83 29.36
N PRO A 19 -11.62 36.85 28.59
CA PRO A 19 -10.77 35.97 27.79
C PRO A 19 -10.29 36.64 26.50
N GLU A 20 -9.08 36.27 26.08
CA GLU A 20 -8.58 36.50 24.72
C GLU A 20 -9.24 35.49 23.77
N VAL A 21 -9.72 35.96 22.63
CA VAL A 21 -10.50 35.16 21.68
C VAL A 21 -9.86 35.28 20.31
N ASP A 22 -9.58 34.14 19.67
CA ASP A 22 -8.99 34.12 18.33
C ASP A 22 -9.46 32.91 17.51
N TRP A 23 -9.30 33.01 16.19
CA TRP A 23 -9.61 31.97 15.21
C TRP A 23 -8.35 31.24 14.76
N THR A 24 -8.38 29.91 14.77
CA THR A 24 -7.32 29.11 14.17
C THR A 24 -7.50 29.03 12.65
N VAL A 25 -6.78 29.89 11.92
CA VAL A 25 -6.82 29.96 10.44
C VAL A 25 -5.62 29.30 9.76
N ARG A 26 -4.78 28.57 10.51
CA ARG A 26 -3.62 27.88 9.95
C ARG A 26 -4.07 26.81 8.95
N GLY A 27 -3.61 26.93 7.70
CA GLY A 27 -3.95 26.01 6.61
C GLY A 27 -5.18 26.39 5.80
N LEU A 28 -5.81 27.54 6.08
CA LEU A 28 -6.90 28.07 5.27
C LEU A 28 -6.34 28.73 4.00
N HIS A 29 -6.89 28.39 2.84
CA HIS A 29 -6.48 28.91 1.53
C HIS A 29 -7.19 30.21 1.16
N SER A 30 -8.39 30.43 1.69
CA SER A 30 -9.18 31.65 1.48
C SER A 30 -8.52 32.86 2.12
N ILE A 31 -8.63 34.01 1.45
CA ILE A 31 -8.15 35.28 1.99
C ILE A 31 -8.98 35.61 3.23
N ASN A 32 -8.30 35.92 4.34
CA ASN A 32 -8.98 36.15 5.60
C ASN A 32 -8.52 37.44 6.30
N THR A 33 -9.44 38.05 7.05
CA THR A 33 -9.15 39.20 7.92
C THR A 33 -9.87 39.03 9.25
N HIS A 34 -9.23 39.51 10.32
CA HIS A 34 -9.75 39.42 11.68
C HIS A 34 -10.13 40.81 12.16
N LEU A 35 -11.37 40.97 12.63
CA LEU A 35 -11.86 42.20 13.24
C LEU A 35 -12.30 41.89 14.67
N SER A 36 -11.49 42.28 15.64
CA SER A 36 -11.78 42.10 17.06
C SER A 36 -12.51 43.32 17.64
N ASN A 37 -13.50 43.05 18.50
CA ASN A 37 -14.26 44.04 19.24
C ASN A 37 -14.36 43.58 20.69
N VAL A 38 -13.93 44.44 21.63
CA VAL A 38 -13.98 44.17 23.06
C VAL A 38 -15.14 44.95 23.69
N TYR A 39 -16.10 44.23 24.24
CA TYR A 39 -17.23 44.78 24.98
C TYR A 39 -17.01 44.59 26.49
N TRP A 40 -16.51 45.66 27.12
CA TRP A 40 -16.28 45.69 28.56
C TRP A 40 -17.58 45.47 29.36
N PRO A 41 -17.56 44.73 30.48
CA PRO A 41 -16.37 44.15 31.11
C PRO A 41 -16.03 42.70 30.71
N ASN A 42 -16.93 41.97 30.02
CA ASN A 42 -16.90 40.50 30.06
C ASN A 42 -16.88 39.80 28.70
N THR A 43 -17.01 40.51 27.57
CA THR A 43 -17.19 39.87 26.26
C THR A 43 -16.13 40.34 25.27
N HIS A 44 -15.41 39.40 24.68
CA HIS A 44 -14.51 39.63 23.55
C HIS A 44 -15.08 38.93 22.32
N SER A 45 -15.35 39.69 21.27
CA SER A 45 -15.91 39.22 20.01
C SER A 45 -14.89 39.36 18.89
N ILE A 46 -14.75 38.34 18.06
CA ILE A 46 -13.89 38.39 16.88
C ILE A 46 -14.63 37.89 15.64
N ASN A 47 -14.67 38.76 14.63
CA ASN A 47 -15.26 38.47 13.33
C ASN A 47 -14.16 38.08 12.34
N LEU A 48 -14.27 36.89 11.77
CA LEU A 48 -13.43 36.38 10.69
C LEU A 48 -14.15 36.63 9.36
N ASN A 49 -13.61 37.50 8.52
CA ASN A 49 -14.10 37.68 7.15
C ASN A 49 -13.25 36.85 6.20
N LEU A 50 -13.89 35.91 5.51
CA LEU A 50 -13.33 35.12 4.43
C LEU A 50 -13.76 35.74 3.10
N PHE A 51 -12.79 36.01 2.24
CA PHE A 51 -12.99 36.57 0.91
C PHE A 51 -12.59 35.56 -0.16
N ASN A 52 -13.37 35.51 -1.24
CA ASN A 52 -13.15 34.64 -2.38
C ASN A 52 -12.91 33.18 -1.94
N LEU A 53 -13.95 32.56 -1.37
CA LEU A 53 -13.84 31.22 -0.79
C LEU A 53 -13.25 30.21 -1.76
N SER A 54 -12.20 29.52 -1.32
CA SER A 54 -11.55 28.45 -2.06
C SER A 54 -12.27 27.11 -1.86
N ARG A 55 -12.41 26.32 -2.92
CA ARG A 55 -12.86 24.93 -2.83
C ARG A 55 -11.95 24.05 -1.97
N GLU A 56 -10.68 24.41 -1.81
CA GLU A 56 -9.72 23.68 -0.97
C GLU A 56 -10.04 23.79 0.53
N ASP A 57 -10.86 24.78 0.92
CA ASP A 57 -11.31 24.93 2.31
C ASP A 57 -12.62 24.19 2.59
N ASN A 58 -13.12 23.38 1.65
CA ASN A 58 -14.29 22.55 1.89
C ASN A 58 -13.99 21.50 2.98
N ASN A 59 -14.93 21.31 3.90
CA ASN A 59 -14.76 20.49 5.11
C ASN A 59 -13.68 20.99 6.09
N PHE A 60 -13.13 22.20 5.92
CA PHE A 60 -12.19 22.78 6.86
C PHE A 60 -12.88 23.10 8.20
N GLN A 61 -12.26 22.71 9.31
CA GLN A 61 -12.78 22.93 10.65
C GLN A 61 -12.22 24.24 11.24
N LEU A 62 -13.02 25.31 11.17
CA LEU A 62 -12.71 26.57 11.83
C LEU A 62 -12.92 26.42 13.33
N THR A 63 -11.87 26.64 14.12
CA THR A 63 -11.94 26.60 15.58
C THR A 63 -11.67 27.96 16.17
N CYS A 64 -12.60 28.44 16.97
CA CYS A 64 -12.42 29.60 17.83
C CYS A 64 -11.92 29.12 19.20
N ILE A 65 -10.90 29.79 19.72
CA ILE A 65 -10.33 29.54 21.05
C ILE A 65 -10.57 30.76 21.90
N ALA A 66 -11.02 30.55 23.15
CA ALA A 66 -11.15 31.57 24.17
C ALA A 66 -10.30 31.17 25.39
N GLU A 67 -9.34 32.00 25.77
CA GLU A 67 -8.37 31.72 26.84
C GLU A 67 -8.31 32.86 27.85
N ASN A 68 -8.28 32.53 29.14
CA ASN A 68 -7.96 33.47 30.21
C ASN A 68 -7.04 32.81 31.25
N VAL A 69 -6.67 33.57 32.30
CA VAL A 69 -5.78 33.07 33.37
C VAL A 69 -6.34 31.88 34.16
N VAL A 70 -7.64 31.58 34.04
CA VAL A 70 -8.32 30.48 34.74
C VAL A 70 -8.39 29.23 33.85
N GLY A 71 -8.46 29.38 32.53
CA GLY A 71 -8.50 28.25 31.61
C GLY A 71 -8.75 28.62 30.15
N MET A 72 -8.92 27.58 29.34
CA MET A 72 -9.11 27.66 27.89
C MET A 72 -10.34 26.84 27.47
N THR A 73 -11.12 27.37 26.54
CA THR A 73 -12.23 26.66 25.88
C THR A 73 -12.17 26.88 24.36
N ASN A 74 -12.79 26.00 23.59
CA ASN A 74 -12.84 26.11 22.14
C ASN A 74 -14.22 25.74 21.59
N SER A 75 -14.52 26.27 20.41
CA SER A 75 -15.73 25.97 19.65
C SER A 75 -15.38 25.86 18.18
N SER A 76 -15.90 24.84 17.49
CA SER A 76 -15.56 24.58 16.10
C SER A 76 -16.78 24.52 15.20
N ILE A 77 -16.64 25.01 13.98
CA ILE A 77 -17.60 24.88 12.89
C ILE A 77 -16.92 24.33 11.64
N GLN A 78 -17.67 23.66 10.77
CA GLN A 78 -17.16 23.11 9.52
C GLN A 78 -17.60 23.99 8.34
N LEU A 79 -16.64 24.39 7.51
CA LEU A 79 -16.91 25.08 6.25
C LEU A 79 -17.48 24.11 5.22
N ASN A 80 -18.54 24.54 4.55
CA ASN A 80 -19.21 23.79 3.50
C ASN A 80 -19.23 24.63 2.22
N VAL A 81 -18.20 24.44 1.39
CA VAL A 81 -17.97 25.19 0.17
C VAL A 81 -18.45 24.36 -1.02
N GLN A 82 -19.44 24.88 -1.75
CA GLN A 82 -20.04 24.22 -2.89
C GLN A 82 -19.38 24.68 -4.18
N PHE A 83 -19.03 23.74 -5.07
CA PHE A 83 -18.37 23.99 -6.34
C PHE A 83 -18.76 22.93 -7.40
N PRO A 84 -18.68 23.26 -8.69
CA PRO A 84 -19.05 22.34 -9.77
C PRO A 84 -18.11 21.13 -9.87
N PRO A 85 -18.58 19.99 -10.40
CA PRO A 85 -17.80 18.76 -10.47
C PRO A 85 -16.65 18.86 -11.48
N VAL A 86 -15.55 18.16 -11.18
CA VAL A 86 -14.36 18.04 -12.03
C VAL A 86 -13.94 16.57 -12.10
N ILE A 87 -13.75 16.05 -13.32
CA ILE A 87 -13.24 14.68 -13.52
C ILE A 87 -11.71 14.74 -13.54
N LEU A 88 -11.10 14.37 -12.41
CA LEU A 88 -9.65 14.38 -12.24
C LEU A 88 -9.00 13.23 -13.01
N ARG A 89 -9.55 12.03 -12.87
CA ARG A 89 -9.01 10.81 -13.50
C ARG A 89 -10.12 10.05 -14.23
N LEU A 90 -9.77 9.54 -15.41
CA LEU A 90 -10.56 8.58 -16.18
C LEU A 90 -9.55 7.73 -16.96
N ALA A 91 -9.30 6.51 -16.50
CA ALA A 91 -8.27 5.63 -17.04
C ALA A 91 -8.83 4.69 -18.12
N GLU A 92 -7.95 4.17 -18.97
CA GLU A 92 -8.28 3.08 -19.89
C GLU A 92 -8.62 1.79 -19.11
N PRO A 93 -9.37 0.84 -19.69
CA PRO A 93 -9.76 -0.38 -18.98
C PRO A 93 -8.53 -1.22 -18.63
N GLU A 94 -8.41 -1.55 -17.35
CA GLU A 94 -7.37 -2.42 -16.83
C GLU A 94 -7.99 -3.76 -16.38
N LYS A 95 -7.40 -4.87 -16.83
CA LYS A 95 -7.85 -6.20 -16.38
C LYS A 95 -7.29 -6.48 -14.99
N ARG A 96 -8.17 -6.60 -14.00
CA ARG A 96 -7.84 -7.04 -12.64
C ARG A 96 -8.53 -8.38 -12.38
N LEU A 97 -9.40 -8.45 -11.37
CA LEU A 97 -10.37 -9.54 -11.23
C LEU A 97 -11.46 -9.40 -12.32
N ASP A 98 -12.19 -8.29 -12.27
CA ASP A 98 -13.04 -7.79 -13.34
C ASP A 98 -12.28 -6.71 -14.11
N THR A 99 -12.68 -6.44 -15.36
CA THR A 99 -12.07 -5.33 -16.11
C THR A 99 -12.62 -4.01 -15.60
N CYS A 100 -11.73 -3.04 -15.35
CA CYS A 100 -12.07 -1.84 -14.61
C CYS A 100 -11.69 -0.57 -15.37
N ILE A 101 -12.66 0.33 -15.59
CA ILE A 101 -12.40 1.71 -16.00
C ILE A 101 -12.42 2.58 -14.74
N GLU A 102 -11.24 2.92 -14.23
CA GLU A 102 -11.07 3.71 -13.01
C GLU A 102 -11.37 5.19 -13.24
N PHE A 103 -12.07 5.82 -12.30
CA PHE A 103 -12.36 7.25 -12.33
C PHE A 103 -12.23 7.91 -10.95
N THR A 104 -11.93 9.21 -10.98
CA THR A 104 -11.91 10.09 -9.80
C THR A 104 -12.60 11.39 -10.17
N VAL A 105 -13.67 11.73 -9.45
CA VAL A 105 -14.44 12.96 -9.63
C VAL A 105 -14.44 13.73 -8.32
N ARG A 106 -14.13 15.02 -8.37
CA ARG A 106 -14.22 15.92 -7.20
C ARG A 106 -15.36 16.89 -7.40
N GLY A 107 -16.20 17.11 -6.39
CA GLY A 107 -17.35 18.01 -6.49
C GLY A 107 -18.20 18.00 -5.23
N TYR A 108 -18.67 19.18 -4.82
CA TYR A 108 -19.53 19.32 -3.65
C TYR A 108 -20.69 20.30 -3.93
N PRO A 109 -21.98 19.94 -3.72
CA PRO A 109 -22.48 18.63 -3.32
C PRO A 109 -22.05 17.52 -4.28
N HIS A 110 -21.96 16.29 -3.77
CA HIS A 110 -21.49 15.14 -4.54
C HIS A 110 -22.28 14.98 -5.85
N PRO A 111 -21.60 14.91 -7.02
CA PRO A 111 -22.27 14.79 -8.29
C PRO A 111 -22.92 13.42 -8.49
N LYS A 112 -24.05 13.42 -9.21
CA LYS A 112 -24.65 12.22 -9.78
C LYS A 112 -23.84 11.80 -11.01
N LEU A 113 -23.45 10.53 -11.08
CA LEU A 113 -22.69 9.96 -12.19
C LEU A 113 -23.60 9.22 -13.17
N ARG A 114 -23.36 9.41 -14.47
CA ARG A 114 -24.00 8.68 -15.57
C ARG A 114 -22.95 8.23 -16.58
N TRP A 115 -23.09 7.01 -17.08
CA TRP A 115 -22.19 6.46 -18.08
C TRP A 115 -22.89 6.30 -19.42
N PHE A 116 -22.18 6.61 -20.50
CA PHE A 116 -22.69 6.49 -21.86
C PHE A 116 -21.74 5.67 -22.73
N HIS A 117 -22.29 4.73 -23.49
CA HIS A 117 -21.57 3.98 -24.51
C HIS A 117 -22.39 4.00 -25.81
N LYS A 118 -21.75 4.31 -26.94
CA LYS A 118 -22.44 4.52 -28.24
C LYS A 118 -23.65 5.47 -28.11
N GLN A 119 -23.47 6.57 -27.38
CA GLN A 119 -24.49 7.61 -27.07
C GLN A 119 -25.72 7.11 -26.30
N LYS A 120 -25.71 5.87 -25.80
CA LYS A 120 -26.78 5.32 -24.96
C LYS A 120 -26.32 5.26 -23.51
N GLU A 121 -27.19 5.66 -22.59
CA GLU A 121 -26.93 5.53 -21.16
C GLU A 121 -26.83 4.05 -20.77
N ILE A 122 -25.74 3.70 -20.09
CA ILE A 122 -25.49 2.37 -19.57
C ILE A 122 -26.35 2.16 -18.34
N GLN A 123 -27.22 1.16 -18.39
CA GLN A 123 -27.98 0.72 -17.22
C GLN A 123 -27.16 -0.28 -16.42
N GLN A 124 -27.13 -0.11 -15.10
CA GLN A 124 -26.39 -1.02 -14.21
C GLN A 124 -27.04 -2.41 -14.23
N ASN A 125 -26.21 -3.44 -14.37
CA ASN A 125 -26.62 -4.85 -14.35
C ASN A 125 -25.50 -5.72 -13.77
N ASP A 126 -25.67 -7.04 -13.76
CA ASP A 126 -24.69 -7.97 -13.19
C ASP A 126 -23.35 -7.97 -13.94
N TYR A 127 -23.34 -7.56 -15.21
CA TYR A 127 -22.14 -7.58 -16.07
C TYR A 127 -21.41 -6.23 -16.13
N ILE A 128 -22.13 -5.12 -16.00
CA ILE A 128 -21.62 -3.76 -16.05
C ILE A 128 -22.23 -2.97 -14.89
N ARG A 129 -21.41 -2.63 -13.91
CA ARG A 129 -21.83 -1.88 -12.72
C ARG A 129 -20.83 -0.79 -12.37
N THR A 130 -21.31 0.24 -11.70
CA THR A 130 -20.45 1.33 -11.21
C THR A 130 -20.32 1.16 -9.70
N ASP A 131 -19.13 0.78 -9.26
CA ASP A 131 -18.79 0.70 -7.83
C ASP A 131 -17.98 1.95 -7.47
N MET A 132 -18.42 2.69 -6.45
CA MET A 132 -17.77 3.96 -6.06
C MET A 132 -17.92 4.22 -4.57
N ASP A 133 -16.93 4.92 -4.01
CA ASP A 133 -16.88 5.33 -2.61
C ASP A 133 -16.79 6.85 -2.51
N PHE A 134 -17.32 7.40 -1.42
CA PHE A 134 -17.28 8.83 -1.12
C PHE A 134 -16.20 9.11 -0.08
N TYR A 135 -15.28 10.01 -0.40
CA TYR A 135 -14.24 10.47 0.52
C TYR A 135 -14.19 11.99 0.51
N GLN A 136 -14.67 12.62 1.58
CA GLN A 136 -14.78 14.09 1.69
C GLN A 136 -15.59 14.71 0.54
N ASP A 137 -14.94 15.31 -0.45
CA ASP A 137 -15.51 15.91 -1.67
C ASP A 137 -15.11 15.14 -2.95
N TYR A 138 -14.49 13.97 -2.79
CA TYR A 138 -14.09 13.05 -3.85
C TYR A 138 -15.06 11.88 -3.98
N LEU A 139 -15.31 11.47 -5.22
CA LEU A 139 -15.90 10.19 -5.60
C LEU A 139 -14.86 9.43 -6.39
N GLU A 140 -14.45 8.29 -5.86
CA GLU A 140 -13.47 7.42 -6.47
C GLU A 140 -14.10 6.06 -6.72
N GLY A 141 -13.88 5.50 -7.90
CA GLY A 141 -14.59 4.30 -8.27
C GLY A 141 -14.16 3.70 -9.58
N CYS A 142 -14.94 2.71 -9.99
CA CYS A 142 -14.72 1.97 -11.20
C CYS A 142 -16.03 1.60 -11.90
N LEU A 143 -16.06 1.74 -13.22
CA LEU A 143 -17.03 1.03 -14.05
C LEU A 143 -16.46 -0.37 -14.32
N THR A 144 -17.03 -1.37 -13.66
CA THR A 144 -16.57 -2.76 -13.70
C THR A 144 -17.29 -3.53 -14.79
N PHE A 145 -16.57 -4.44 -15.45
CA PHE A 145 -17.05 -5.31 -16.51
C PHE A 145 -16.69 -6.76 -16.19
N GLN A 146 -17.71 -7.62 -16.09
CA GLN A 146 -17.52 -9.06 -15.99
C GLN A 146 -17.36 -9.67 -17.37
N ASN A 147 -16.21 -10.30 -17.62
CA ASN A 147 -15.89 -11.00 -18.87
C ASN A 147 -16.26 -10.23 -20.15
N PRO A 148 -15.82 -8.96 -20.32
CA PRO A 148 -16.11 -8.19 -21.53
C PRO A 148 -15.47 -8.84 -22.75
N THR A 149 -16.06 -8.63 -23.93
CA THR A 149 -15.57 -9.13 -25.22
C THR A 149 -15.28 -7.97 -26.18
N HIS A 150 -14.81 -8.28 -27.40
CA HIS A 150 -14.55 -7.27 -28.43
C HIS A 150 -15.80 -6.43 -28.79
N ILE A 151 -17.01 -6.94 -28.55
CA ILE A 151 -18.29 -6.24 -28.79
C ILE A 151 -18.45 -5.04 -27.84
N ASN A 152 -17.83 -5.11 -26.67
CA ASN A 152 -17.82 -4.03 -25.69
C ASN A 152 -16.82 -2.92 -26.05
N ASN A 153 -15.94 -3.12 -27.04
CA ASN A 153 -14.97 -2.09 -27.40
C ASN A 153 -15.65 -0.81 -27.87
N GLY A 154 -15.10 0.35 -27.49
CA GLY A 154 -15.55 1.65 -27.95
C GLY A 154 -15.37 2.76 -26.92
N ASN A 155 -15.94 3.93 -27.23
CA ASN A 155 -15.84 5.11 -26.36
C ASN A 155 -16.85 5.05 -25.22
N TYR A 156 -16.35 5.19 -23.99
CA TYR A 156 -17.13 5.30 -22.76
C TYR A 156 -17.04 6.72 -22.23
N THR A 157 -18.18 7.37 -22.03
CA THR A 157 -18.26 8.74 -21.53
C THR A 157 -18.85 8.75 -20.13
N LEU A 158 -18.10 9.29 -19.18
CA LEU A 158 -18.57 9.58 -17.82
C LEU A 158 -19.09 11.01 -17.78
N GLU A 159 -20.33 11.18 -17.33
CA GLU A 159 -20.92 12.47 -17.00
C GLU A 159 -21.11 12.59 -15.49
N ALA A 160 -20.62 13.67 -14.90
CA ALA A 160 -20.81 14.02 -13.50
C ALA A 160 -21.59 15.34 -13.41
N SER A 161 -22.70 15.35 -12.66
CA SER A 161 -23.57 16.52 -12.54
C SER A 161 -23.95 16.82 -11.10
N ASN A 162 -23.82 18.08 -10.68
CA ASN A 162 -24.40 18.59 -9.44
C ASN A 162 -25.18 19.90 -9.73
N PRO A 163 -25.82 20.54 -8.74
CA PRO A 163 -26.60 21.77 -8.96
C PRO A 163 -25.81 22.97 -9.52
N LEU A 164 -24.48 22.94 -9.45
CA LEU A 164 -23.60 24.03 -9.90
C LEU A 164 -23.02 23.81 -11.29
N GLY A 165 -23.10 22.59 -11.83
CA GLY A 165 -22.63 22.31 -13.18
C GLY A 165 -22.60 20.83 -13.54
N THR A 166 -22.25 20.60 -14.80
CA THR A 166 -22.12 19.28 -15.40
C THR A 166 -20.82 19.20 -16.17
N VAL A 167 -20.10 18.08 -16.03
CA VAL A 167 -18.84 17.81 -16.75
C VAL A 167 -18.88 16.42 -17.36
N THR A 168 -18.28 16.27 -18.54
CA THR A 168 -18.16 14.99 -19.24
C THR A 168 -16.72 14.71 -19.62
N LYS A 169 -16.30 13.45 -19.55
CA LYS A 169 -15.00 13.00 -20.07
C LYS A 169 -15.14 11.62 -20.70
N THR A 170 -14.43 11.39 -21.81
CA THR A 170 -14.52 10.15 -22.59
C THR A 170 -13.19 9.42 -22.57
N VAL A 171 -13.24 8.09 -22.50
CA VAL A 171 -12.09 7.19 -22.62
C VAL A 171 -12.41 6.06 -23.59
N TYR A 172 -11.40 5.59 -24.34
CA TYR A 172 -11.55 4.44 -25.21
C TYR A 172 -11.39 3.15 -24.42
N GLY A 173 -12.42 2.30 -24.45
CA GLY A 173 -12.40 0.99 -23.83
C GLY A 173 -12.01 -0.09 -24.82
N HIS A 174 -10.83 -0.68 -24.66
CA HIS A 174 -10.38 -1.84 -25.42
C HIS A 174 -10.28 -3.07 -24.51
N PHE A 175 -11.10 -4.09 -24.79
CA PHE A 175 -11.22 -5.31 -23.97
C PHE A 175 -10.58 -6.53 -24.63
N LEU A 176 -10.97 -6.83 -25.87
CA LEU A 176 -10.49 -7.99 -26.65
C LEU A 176 -10.43 -7.63 -28.13
N ARG A 177 -9.56 -8.31 -28.88
CA ARG A 177 -9.57 -8.22 -30.35
C ARG A 177 -10.74 -9.05 -30.90
N ALA A 178 -11.37 -8.56 -31.97
CA ALA A 178 -12.38 -9.33 -32.68
C ALA A 178 -11.70 -10.51 -33.40
N PRO A 179 -12.35 -11.69 -33.47
CA PRO A 179 -11.89 -12.76 -34.35
C PRO A 179 -11.99 -12.27 -35.81
N ASP A 180 -10.96 -12.51 -36.61
CA ASP A 180 -10.92 -12.09 -38.01
C ASP A 180 -12.00 -12.85 -38.82
N GLU A 181 -13.02 -12.16 -39.30
CA GLU A 181 -14.15 -12.76 -40.05
C GLU A 181 -13.82 -13.10 -41.52
N ASN A 182 -12.57 -12.96 -41.98
CA ASN A 182 -12.20 -13.24 -43.37
C ASN A 182 -10.83 -13.90 -43.50
N ASP A 183 -10.69 -15.13 -43.04
CA ASP A 183 -9.68 -16.03 -43.61
C ASP A 183 -10.36 -17.33 -44.09
N PRO A 184 -10.59 -17.50 -45.40
CA PRO A 184 -11.07 -18.76 -45.95
C PRO A 184 -10.01 -19.88 -45.99
N ASN A 185 -8.82 -19.67 -45.43
CA ASN A 185 -7.76 -20.68 -45.36
C ASN A 185 -7.26 -20.91 -43.93
N SER A 186 -8.10 -21.48 -43.06
CA SER A 186 -7.61 -22.14 -41.84
C SER A 186 -7.47 -23.66 -42.05
N ASP A 187 -6.65 -24.03 -43.03
CA ASP A 187 -6.02 -25.33 -43.17
C ASP A 187 -4.55 -25.07 -43.56
N ASP A 188 -3.78 -24.42 -42.68
CA ASP A 188 -2.34 -24.71 -42.57
C ASP A 188 -1.75 -24.17 -41.27
N LEU A 189 -0.83 -24.96 -40.72
CA LEU A 189 -0.01 -24.70 -39.56
C LEU A 189 1.03 -23.61 -39.88
N GLY A 190 0.58 -22.35 -39.88
CA GLY A 190 1.44 -21.17 -40.04
C GLY A 190 2.26 -20.86 -38.78
N ARG A 191 3.32 -21.62 -38.57
CA ARG A 191 4.48 -21.26 -37.74
C ARG A 191 5.02 -19.90 -38.23
N PRO A 192 5.26 -18.88 -37.39
CA PRO A 192 5.97 -17.70 -37.87
C PRO A 192 7.40 -18.14 -38.23
N ASP A 193 7.82 -17.83 -39.45
CA ASP A 193 9.20 -17.98 -39.92
C ASP A 193 10.14 -17.05 -39.14
N GLU A 194 10.44 -17.38 -37.88
CA GLU A 194 11.52 -16.80 -37.07
C GLU A 194 12.48 -17.86 -36.49
N ASP A 195 12.21 -19.15 -36.69
CA ASP A 195 13.00 -20.21 -36.06
C ASP A 195 14.34 -20.50 -36.78
N THR A 196 14.53 -20.09 -38.03
CA THR A 196 15.79 -20.40 -38.75
C THR A 196 16.94 -19.46 -38.36
N PHE A 197 16.64 -18.21 -38.00
CA PHE A 197 17.65 -17.21 -37.63
C PHE A 197 18.07 -17.35 -36.15
N GLY A 198 17.12 -17.66 -35.26
CA GLY A 198 17.41 -17.91 -33.84
C GLY A 198 18.23 -19.17 -33.61
N VAL A 199 17.93 -20.25 -34.33
CA VAL A 199 18.64 -21.53 -34.17
C VAL A 199 20.08 -21.45 -34.68
N THR A 200 20.35 -20.71 -35.77
CA THR A 200 21.72 -20.53 -36.27
C THR A 200 22.59 -19.67 -35.34
N ILE A 201 22.01 -18.62 -34.73
CA ILE A 201 22.70 -17.80 -33.72
C ILE A 201 22.97 -18.60 -32.44
N ALA A 202 22.00 -19.40 -31.97
CA ALA A 202 22.15 -20.23 -30.79
C ALA A 202 23.23 -21.32 -30.97
N VAL A 203 23.26 -22.00 -32.12
CA VAL A 203 24.29 -23.00 -32.44
C VAL A 203 25.67 -22.33 -32.61
N GLY A 204 25.73 -21.14 -33.20
CA GLY A 204 26.96 -20.35 -33.32
C GLY A 204 27.53 -19.92 -31.95
N LEU A 205 26.68 -19.43 -31.06
CA LEU A 205 27.06 -19.03 -29.71
C LEU A 205 27.50 -20.24 -28.86
N ALA A 206 26.79 -21.37 -28.97
CA ALA A 206 27.16 -22.60 -28.28
C ALA A 206 28.52 -23.14 -28.77
N GLY A 207 28.75 -23.14 -30.08
CA GLY A 207 30.03 -23.54 -30.67
C GLY A 207 31.18 -22.63 -30.21
N PHE A 208 30.96 -21.31 -30.20
CA PHE A 208 31.95 -20.35 -29.74
C PHE A 208 32.27 -20.51 -28.24
N ALA A 209 31.25 -20.74 -27.40
CA ALA A 209 31.43 -21.00 -25.98
C ALA A 209 32.22 -22.30 -25.73
N CYS A 210 31.94 -23.37 -26.48
CA CYS A 210 32.71 -24.62 -26.38
C CYS A 210 34.18 -24.42 -26.78
N VAL A 211 34.46 -23.67 -27.85
CA VAL A 211 35.84 -23.37 -28.26
C VAL A 211 36.56 -22.51 -27.21
N LEU A 212 35.88 -21.50 -26.66
CA LEU A 212 36.43 -20.67 -25.58
C LEU A 212 36.76 -21.49 -24.33
N LEU A 213 35.88 -22.40 -23.93
CA LEU A 213 36.11 -23.27 -22.77
C LEU A 213 37.26 -24.25 -23.01
N LEU A 214 37.41 -24.78 -24.23
CA LEU A 214 38.54 -25.63 -24.58
C LEU A 214 39.87 -24.85 -24.59
N VAL A 215 39.87 -23.63 -25.13
CA VAL A 215 41.05 -22.76 -25.10
C VAL A 215 41.40 -22.38 -23.66
N LEU A 216 40.41 -22.03 -22.83
CA LEU A 216 40.62 -21.72 -21.41
C LEU A 216 41.16 -22.93 -20.64
N PHE A 217 40.63 -24.13 -20.91
CA PHE A 217 41.11 -25.38 -20.31
C PHE A 217 42.55 -25.70 -20.72
N VAL A 218 42.92 -25.46 -21.98
CA VAL A 218 44.31 -25.60 -22.46
C VAL A 218 45.21 -24.53 -21.84
N LEU A 219 44.75 -23.29 -21.70
CA LEU A 219 45.51 -22.22 -21.04
C LEU A 219 45.72 -22.51 -19.56
N ILE A 220 44.70 -22.99 -18.84
CA ILE A 220 44.81 -23.38 -17.43
C ILE A 220 45.77 -24.57 -17.29
N ASN A 221 45.73 -25.56 -18.17
CA ASN A 221 46.66 -26.70 -18.12
C ASN A 221 48.09 -26.35 -18.58
N LYS A 222 48.25 -25.38 -19.48
CA LYS A 222 49.55 -24.94 -20.01
C LYS A 222 50.25 -23.92 -19.11
N TYR A 223 49.50 -23.05 -18.44
CA TYR A 223 50.03 -21.99 -17.57
C TYR A 223 49.85 -22.26 -16.07
N GLY A 224 48.98 -23.19 -15.68
CA GLY A 224 48.74 -23.58 -14.27
C GLY A 224 49.85 -24.42 -13.63
N ARG A 225 50.95 -24.68 -14.34
CA ARG A 225 52.12 -25.41 -13.82
C ARG A 225 53.32 -24.52 -13.45
N ARG A 226 53.18 -23.19 -13.39
CA ARG A 226 54.20 -22.33 -12.77
C ARG A 226 53.61 -21.44 -11.68
N SER A 227 54.19 -21.65 -10.49
CA SER A 227 53.90 -21.08 -9.19
C SER A 227 53.96 -19.55 -9.12
N LYS A 228 53.17 -19.00 -8.18
CA LYS A 228 53.32 -17.71 -7.49
C LYS A 228 53.23 -16.43 -8.34
N PHE A 229 52.10 -15.74 -8.25
CA PHE A 229 52.05 -14.27 -8.17
C PHE A 229 50.80 -13.85 -7.40
N GLY A 230 51.01 -13.38 -6.16
CA GLY A 230 50.07 -12.48 -5.51
C GLY A 230 50.23 -11.09 -6.11
N MET A 231 49.11 -10.45 -6.45
CA MET A 231 49.06 -9.02 -6.76
C MET A 231 47.93 -8.41 -5.94
N LYS A 232 48.32 -7.48 -5.06
CA LYS A 232 47.44 -6.54 -4.36
C LYS A 232 47.05 -5.40 -5.31
N GLY A 233 45.78 -4.97 -5.23
CA GLY A 233 45.29 -3.62 -5.57
C GLY A 233 44.19 -3.57 -6.66
N PRO A 234 43.33 -2.53 -6.72
CA PRO A 234 43.08 -1.44 -5.76
C PRO A 234 41.68 -1.47 -5.13
N VAL A 235 41.52 -0.68 -4.06
CA VAL A 235 40.28 -0.33 -3.39
C VAL A 235 39.25 0.22 -4.38
N ALA A 236 38.03 -0.32 -4.35
CA ALA A 236 36.83 0.37 -4.82
C ALA A 236 35.84 0.43 -3.66
N VAL A 237 35.59 1.66 -3.23
CA VAL A 237 34.56 2.07 -2.28
C VAL A 237 33.21 1.56 -2.77
N ILE A 238 32.53 0.74 -1.98
CA ILE A 238 31.10 0.48 -2.19
C ILE A 238 30.40 0.91 -0.89
N SER A 239 29.66 2.01 -1.02
CA SER A 239 28.68 2.49 -0.05
C SER A 239 27.80 1.34 0.42
N GLY A 240 27.52 1.31 1.72
CA GLY A 240 26.63 0.34 2.32
C GLY A 240 25.19 0.48 1.84
N GLU A 241 24.54 -0.66 1.66
CA GLU A 241 23.24 -1.04 2.23
C GLU A 241 22.87 -2.40 1.63
N GLU A 242 23.10 -3.46 2.42
CA GLU A 242 22.74 -4.83 2.07
C GLU A 242 21.37 -5.16 2.68
N ASP A 243 20.30 -4.77 2.00
CA ASP A 243 18.98 -5.40 2.14
C ASP A 243 18.80 -6.37 0.98
N SER A 244 19.31 -7.59 1.14
CA SER A 244 18.95 -8.75 0.31
C SER A 244 19.29 -10.04 1.05
N ALA A 245 18.27 -10.66 1.65
CA ALA A 245 18.39 -11.98 2.23
C ALA A 245 18.71 -13.01 1.14
N SER A 246 19.98 -13.42 1.05
CA SER A 246 20.37 -14.63 0.33
C SER A 246 20.07 -15.87 1.21
N PRO A 247 19.37 -16.90 0.71
CA PRO A 247 19.12 -18.13 1.47
C PRO A 247 20.37 -19.01 1.48
N LEU A 248 20.69 -19.54 2.66
CA LEU A 248 21.83 -20.41 2.93
C LEU A 248 21.83 -21.67 2.06
N HIS A 249 23.03 -22.02 1.58
CA HIS A 249 23.39 -23.33 1.07
C HIS A 249 22.98 -24.44 2.05
N HIS A 250 22.06 -25.32 1.65
CA HIS A 250 21.78 -26.54 2.40
C HIS A 250 22.60 -27.71 1.84
N VAL A 251 23.34 -28.38 2.72
CA VAL A 251 24.04 -29.63 2.47
C VAL A 251 23.00 -30.73 2.20
N ASN A 252 23.22 -31.44 1.10
CA ASN A 252 22.46 -32.60 0.61
C ASN A 252 22.19 -33.65 1.69
N HIS A 253 20.92 -34.01 1.91
CA HIS A 253 20.48 -35.38 2.17
C HIS A 253 19.18 -35.63 1.41
N GLY A 254 19.19 -36.64 0.54
CA GLY A 254 18.22 -36.84 -0.52
C GLY A 254 16.82 -37.20 -0.05
N ILE A 255 15.83 -36.49 -0.60
CA ILE A 255 14.45 -36.97 -0.78
C ILE A 255 14.02 -36.50 -2.17
N ILE A 256 13.80 -37.46 -3.07
CA ILE A 256 13.28 -37.23 -4.43
C ILE A 256 11.76 -37.20 -4.31
N THR A 257 11.11 -36.12 -4.75
CA THR A 257 9.65 -36.09 -4.96
C THR A 257 9.34 -35.71 -6.41
N PRO A 258 8.47 -36.45 -7.12
CA PRO A 258 8.34 -36.34 -8.57
C PRO A 258 7.19 -35.40 -8.93
N CYS A 259 7.49 -34.19 -9.40
CA CYS A 259 6.54 -33.33 -10.14
C CYS A 259 7.35 -32.32 -10.96
N ALA A 260 7.73 -32.69 -12.18
CA ALA A 260 8.30 -31.76 -13.16
C ALA A 260 7.38 -31.77 -14.39
N LEU A 261 6.46 -30.80 -14.43
CA LEU A 261 5.71 -30.40 -15.62
C LEU A 261 5.83 -28.87 -15.70
N ASP A 262 6.17 -28.41 -16.90
CA ASP A 262 6.63 -27.07 -17.26
C ASP A 262 6.03 -25.92 -16.43
N ALA A 263 6.90 -25.25 -15.67
CA ALA A 263 6.56 -24.03 -14.95
C ALA A 263 6.95 -22.81 -15.81
N GLY A 264 5.96 -21.95 -16.06
CA GLY A 264 6.11 -20.67 -16.75
C GLY A 264 6.96 -19.64 -15.99
N PRO A 265 6.98 -18.37 -16.46
CA PRO A 265 7.94 -17.34 -16.05
C PRO A 265 7.88 -16.91 -14.57
N ASP A 266 6.93 -17.39 -13.77
CA ASP A 266 6.67 -16.96 -12.39
C ASP A 266 7.35 -17.80 -11.29
N ALA A 267 8.34 -18.64 -11.63
CA ALA A 267 9.09 -19.42 -10.66
C ALA A 267 10.18 -18.59 -9.95
N VAL A 268 10.13 -18.50 -8.62
CA VAL A 268 11.17 -17.82 -7.82
C VAL A 268 12.38 -18.76 -7.63
N VAL A 269 13.57 -18.26 -7.94
CA VAL A 269 14.83 -19.01 -7.81
C VAL A 269 15.36 -18.86 -6.38
N ILE A 270 15.42 -19.96 -5.65
CA ILE A 270 16.03 -20.03 -4.31
C ILE A 270 17.19 -21.02 -4.38
N GLY A 271 18.42 -20.51 -4.52
CA GLY A 271 19.60 -21.34 -4.78
C GLY A 271 19.57 -21.98 -6.18
N MET A 272 19.84 -23.28 -6.29
CA MET A 272 19.83 -24.03 -7.56
C MET A 272 18.47 -24.68 -7.90
N THR A 273 17.46 -24.50 -7.07
CA THR A 273 16.17 -25.18 -7.20
C THR A 273 15.08 -24.17 -7.54
N ARG A 274 14.32 -24.44 -8.61
CA ARG A 274 13.11 -23.67 -8.94
C ARG A 274 11.93 -24.28 -8.19
N ILE A 275 11.50 -23.61 -7.13
CA ILE A 275 10.31 -24.01 -6.37
C ILE A 275 9.13 -23.25 -6.97
N PRO A 276 8.08 -23.93 -7.43
CA PRO A 276 6.87 -23.25 -7.90
C PRO A 276 6.28 -22.45 -6.72
N VAL A 277 5.94 -21.18 -6.97
CA VAL A 277 5.18 -20.39 -6.02
C VAL A 277 3.81 -21.05 -5.90
N VAL A 278 3.59 -21.78 -4.81
CA VAL A 278 2.26 -22.30 -4.49
C VAL A 278 1.48 -21.11 -3.94
N GLU A 279 0.76 -20.43 -4.84
CA GLU A 279 -0.21 -19.41 -4.43
C GLU A 279 -1.27 -20.08 -3.56
N ASN A 280 -1.37 -19.64 -2.30
CA ASN A 280 -2.37 -20.20 -1.39
C ASN A 280 -3.77 -19.78 -1.89
N PRO A 281 -4.62 -20.72 -2.35
CA PRO A 281 -5.92 -20.42 -2.95
C PRO A 281 -6.90 -19.75 -1.98
N GLN A 282 -6.62 -19.79 -0.68
CA GLN A 282 -7.44 -19.14 0.34
C GLN A 282 -7.36 -17.61 0.31
N TYR A 283 -6.25 -17.02 -0.19
CA TYR A 283 -6.16 -15.55 -0.31
C TYR A 283 -7.10 -14.95 -1.36
N PHE A 284 -7.56 -15.76 -2.32
CA PHE A 284 -8.35 -15.31 -3.48
C PHE A 284 -9.75 -15.93 -3.57
N ARG A 285 -10.16 -16.74 -2.57
CA ARG A 285 -11.54 -17.24 -2.51
C ARG A 285 -12.52 -16.11 -2.19
N HIS A 286 -13.11 -15.59 -3.25
CA HIS A 286 -14.36 -14.83 -3.18
C HIS A 286 -15.45 -15.72 -2.57
N GLY A 287 -16.01 -15.28 -1.45
CA GLY A 287 -17.25 -15.82 -0.89
C GLY A 287 -17.08 -17.02 0.04
N HIS A 288 -16.47 -16.82 1.21
CA HIS A 288 -16.87 -17.60 2.38
C HIS A 288 -18.04 -16.88 3.06
N ASN A 289 -19.18 -17.58 3.16
CA ASN A 289 -20.40 -17.16 3.84
C ASN A 289 -20.11 -16.53 5.21
N CYS A 290 -20.10 -15.20 5.29
CA CYS A 290 -20.02 -14.47 6.55
C CYS A 290 -21.39 -14.39 7.21
N ASN A 291 -21.85 -15.50 7.78
CA ASN A 291 -22.82 -15.46 8.89
C ASN A 291 -22.09 -15.18 10.23
N LYS A 292 -21.02 -14.40 10.21
CA LYS A 292 -20.31 -13.92 11.40
C LYS A 292 -20.50 -12.40 11.48
N PRO A 293 -20.78 -11.85 12.67
CA PRO A 293 -21.03 -10.43 12.85
C PRO A 293 -19.85 -9.64 12.29
N THR A 294 -20.15 -8.57 11.55
CA THR A 294 -19.21 -7.60 10.97
C THR A 294 -18.02 -7.38 11.90
N THR A 295 -16.86 -7.93 11.52
CA THR A 295 -15.61 -7.80 12.27
C THR A 295 -15.15 -6.36 12.14
N LEU A 296 -15.48 -5.54 13.13
CA LEU A 296 -15.18 -4.12 13.14
C LEU A 296 -13.68 -3.92 13.35
N VAL A 297 -12.99 -3.43 12.33
CA VAL A 297 -11.58 -3.01 12.44
C VAL A 297 -11.50 -1.91 13.51
N GLN A 298 -10.62 -2.08 14.49
CA GLN A 298 -10.44 -1.09 15.54
C GLN A 298 -9.75 0.16 14.99
N HIS A 299 -10.40 1.32 15.13
CA HIS A 299 -9.83 2.61 14.76
C HIS A 299 -9.09 3.24 15.95
N ILE A 300 -7.82 3.56 15.75
CA ILE A 300 -6.92 4.19 16.72
C ILE A 300 -6.73 5.65 16.32
N LYS A 301 -6.87 6.56 17.27
CA LYS A 301 -6.77 8.00 17.00
C LYS A 301 -5.31 8.40 16.78
N ARG A 302 -5.05 9.27 15.80
CA ARG A 302 -3.68 9.72 15.47
C ARG A 302 -2.92 10.30 16.67
N ARG A 303 -3.61 11.02 17.56
CA ARG A 303 -3.06 11.63 18.77
C ARG A 303 -2.56 10.64 19.81
N ASP A 304 -3.05 9.41 19.76
CA ASP A 304 -2.67 8.36 20.71
C ASP A 304 -1.40 7.64 20.26
N ILE A 305 -0.84 7.96 19.08
CA ILE A 305 0.33 7.31 18.48
C ILE A 305 1.51 8.29 18.42
N ILE A 306 2.56 8.00 19.20
CA ILE A 306 3.82 8.76 19.20
C ILE A 306 4.93 7.93 18.56
N LEU A 307 5.28 8.25 17.32
CA LEU A 307 6.40 7.62 16.61
C LEU A 307 7.73 7.92 17.34
N LYS A 308 8.59 6.91 17.47
CA LYS A 308 9.89 7.01 18.14
C LYS A 308 11.04 6.93 17.14
N ARG A 309 11.34 5.72 16.64
CA ARG A 309 12.45 5.46 15.71
C ARG A 309 12.00 4.52 14.61
N GLU A 310 12.62 4.64 13.45
CA GLU A 310 12.45 3.68 12.35
C GLU A 310 13.05 2.32 12.75
N LEU A 311 12.31 1.25 12.48
CA LEU A 311 12.72 -0.15 12.68
C LEU A 311 13.16 -0.81 11.37
N GLY A 312 12.61 -0.37 10.24
CA GLY A 312 13.00 -0.83 8.91
C GLY A 312 12.11 -0.24 7.81
N GLU A 313 12.54 -0.37 6.57
CA GLU A 313 11.80 0.00 5.35
C GLU A 313 11.62 -1.28 4.50
N GLY A 314 10.44 -1.47 3.92
CA GLY A 314 10.15 -2.60 3.04
C GLY A 314 9.31 -2.16 1.84
N ALA A 315 8.93 -3.12 0.99
CA ALA A 315 8.14 -2.87 -0.21
C ALA A 315 6.78 -2.16 0.05
N PHE A 316 6.28 -2.25 1.29
CA PHE A 316 4.98 -1.72 1.71
C PHE A 316 5.08 -0.46 2.59
N GLY A 317 6.26 0.18 2.62
CA GLY A 317 6.51 1.41 3.38
C GLY A 317 7.41 1.21 4.60
N LYS A 318 7.38 2.19 5.51
CA LYS A 318 8.29 2.24 6.67
C LYS A 318 7.61 1.71 7.93
N VAL A 319 8.38 0.98 8.73
CA VAL A 319 7.98 0.47 10.04
C VAL A 319 8.69 1.27 11.13
N PHE A 320 7.93 1.77 12.09
CA PHE A 320 8.43 2.56 13.22
C PHE A 320 8.11 1.87 14.54
N LEU A 321 8.99 2.01 15.51
CA LEU A 321 8.67 1.83 16.92
C LEU A 321 7.84 3.04 17.35
N ALA A 322 6.74 2.82 18.04
CA ALA A 322 5.90 3.89 18.58
C ALA A 322 5.42 3.56 20.00
N GLU A 323 5.06 4.61 20.74
CA GLU A 323 4.24 4.49 21.95
C GLU A 323 2.78 4.73 21.57
N CYS A 324 1.89 3.79 21.92
CA CYS A 324 0.45 3.93 21.74
C CYS A 324 -0.25 4.03 23.10
N TYR A 325 -1.07 5.05 23.28
CA TYR A 325 -1.89 5.28 24.47
C TYR A 325 -3.28 4.69 24.28
N ASN A 326 -3.98 4.42 25.39
CA ASN A 326 -5.39 3.95 25.39
C ASN A 326 -5.65 2.65 24.58
N LEU A 327 -4.61 1.86 24.30
CA LEU A 327 -4.71 0.65 23.50
C LEU A 327 -5.14 -0.58 24.32
N SER A 328 -4.91 -0.53 25.64
CA SER A 328 -5.37 -1.54 26.59
C SER A 328 -6.00 -0.85 27.79
N PRO A 329 -7.14 -1.35 28.32
CA PRO A 329 -7.75 -0.80 29.54
C PRO A 329 -6.88 -0.98 30.79
N THR A 330 -5.85 -1.83 30.72
CA THR A 330 -4.96 -2.14 31.86
C THR A 330 -3.61 -1.43 31.81
N LYS A 331 -3.28 -0.74 30.70
CA LYS A 331 -1.97 -0.11 30.50
C LYS A 331 -2.14 1.27 29.90
N ASP A 332 -1.57 2.28 30.56
CA ASP A 332 -1.63 3.68 30.11
C ASP A 332 -0.93 3.89 28.76
N LYS A 333 0.16 3.16 28.51
CA LYS A 333 0.88 3.14 27.24
C LYS A 333 1.46 1.78 26.92
N MET A 334 1.58 1.46 25.64
CA MET A 334 2.24 0.26 25.13
C MET A 334 3.24 0.61 24.04
N LEU A 335 4.33 -0.16 23.96
CA LEU A 335 5.22 -0.13 22.80
C LEU A 335 4.59 -0.95 21.67
N VAL A 336 4.54 -0.37 20.49
CA VAL A 336 3.93 -0.95 19.30
C VAL A 336 4.85 -0.78 18.09
N ALA A 337 4.69 -1.66 17.10
CA ALA A 337 5.25 -1.45 15.77
C ALA A 337 4.17 -0.82 14.88
N VAL A 338 4.51 0.27 14.20
CA VAL A 338 3.61 1.01 13.32
C VAL A 338 4.12 0.89 11.89
N LYS A 339 3.32 0.28 11.02
CA LYS A 339 3.59 0.23 9.56
C LYS A 339 2.86 1.40 8.90
N THR A 340 3.61 2.26 8.22
CA THR A 340 3.10 3.43 7.51
C THR A 340 3.02 3.16 6.02
N LEU A 341 1.89 3.50 5.41
CA LEU A 341 1.70 3.42 3.96
C LEU A 341 2.14 4.75 3.33
N LYS A 342 3.23 4.71 2.55
CA LYS A 342 3.91 5.91 2.03
C LYS A 342 3.14 6.61 0.89
N ASP A 343 2.45 5.84 0.05
CA ASP A 343 1.68 6.33 -1.11
C ASP A 343 0.21 5.88 -1.03
N PRO A 344 -0.72 6.76 -0.65
CA PRO A 344 -2.12 6.41 -0.45
C PRO A 344 -2.93 6.40 -1.76
N ASN A 345 -2.43 5.73 -2.81
CA ASN A 345 -3.20 5.54 -4.04
C ASN A 345 -4.44 4.64 -3.78
N LEU A 346 -5.48 4.73 -4.62
CA LEU A 346 -6.75 4.01 -4.42
C LEU A 346 -6.56 2.49 -4.29
N SER A 347 -5.65 1.89 -5.06
CA SER A 347 -5.28 0.48 -4.94
C SER A 347 -4.66 0.18 -3.58
N ALA A 348 -3.69 1.00 -3.15
CA ALA A 348 -2.99 0.83 -1.89
C ALA A 348 -3.92 1.00 -0.67
N ARG A 349 -4.93 1.88 -0.75
CA ARG A 349 -5.97 2.01 0.27
C ARG A 349 -6.92 0.80 0.33
N LYS A 350 -7.30 0.22 -0.82
CA LYS A 350 -8.10 -1.00 -0.87
C LYS A 350 -7.34 -2.21 -0.32
N ASP A 351 -6.05 -2.31 -0.67
CA ASP A 351 -5.19 -3.37 -0.14
C ASP A 351 -4.94 -3.19 1.35
N PHE A 352 -4.76 -1.95 1.82
CA PHE A 352 -4.70 -1.62 3.25
C PHE A 352 -5.95 -2.07 4.01
N GLN A 353 -7.14 -1.76 3.47
CA GLN A 353 -8.40 -2.13 4.11
C GLN A 353 -8.58 -3.66 4.13
N ARG A 354 -8.30 -4.34 3.00
CA ARG A 354 -8.37 -5.80 2.91
C ARG A 354 -7.40 -6.48 3.87
N GLU A 355 -6.17 -5.99 3.95
CA GLU A 355 -5.14 -6.49 4.88
C GLU A 355 -5.60 -6.27 6.33
N ALA A 356 -6.16 -5.09 6.67
CA ALA A 356 -6.68 -4.81 8.01
C ALA A 356 -7.86 -5.71 8.40
N GLU A 357 -8.78 -5.98 7.48
CA GLU A 357 -9.92 -6.89 7.70
C GLU A 357 -9.46 -8.34 7.93
N LEU A 358 -8.49 -8.83 7.12
CA LEU A 358 -7.89 -10.14 7.30
C LEU A 358 -7.21 -10.25 8.67
N LEU A 359 -6.37 -9.28 9.01
CA LEU A 359 -5.56 -9.27 10.23
C LEU A 359 -6.40 -9.14 11.50
N THR A 360 -7.54 -8.44 11.45
CA THR A 360 -8.47 -8.29 12.59
C THR A 360 -8.98 -9.64 13.08
N ASN A 361 -9.07 -10.63 12.19
CA ASN A 361 -9.57 -11.97 12.49
C ASN A 361 -8.50 -12.95 12.96
N LEU A 362 -7.23 -12.55 12.96
CA LEU A 362 -6.12 -13.40 13.39
C LEU A 362 -5.80 -13.14 14.87
N GLN A 363 -6.10 -14.12 15.71
CA GLN A 363 -5.81 -14.09 17.15
C GLN A 363 -5.22 -15.43 17.58
N HIS A 364 -3.90 -15.45 17.81
CA HIS A 364 -3.17 -16.63 18.25
C HIS A 364 -1.85 -16.21 18.94
N ASP A 365 -1.39 -16.96 19.94
CA ASP A 365 -0.20 -16.62 20.74
C ASP A 365 1.12 -16.61 19.94
N HIS A 366 1.13 -17.24 18.77
CA HIS A 366 2.31 -17.35 17.88
C HIS A 366 2.13 -16.60 16.55
N ILE A 367 1.20 -15.66 16.51
CA ILE A 367 1.00 -14.72 15.39
C ILE A 367 1.11 -13.32 15.96
N VAL A 368 1.84 -12.44 15.26
CA VAL A 368 1.99 -11.05 15.68
C VAL A 368 0.62 -10.40 15.77
N LYS A 369 0.27 -9.91 16.97
CA LYS A 369 -1.06 -9.34 17.21
C LYS A 369 -1.23 -8.03 16.45
N PHE A 370 -2.31 -7.94 15.69
CA PHE A 370 -2.78 -6.71 15.09
C PHE A 370 -3.76 -6.00 16.04
N TYR A 371 -3.56 -4.70 16.27
CA TYR A 371 -4.39 -3.92 17.17
C TYR A 371 -5.40 -3.01 16.47
N GLY A 372 -5.14 -2.60 15.23
CA GLY A 372 -6.03 -1.72 14.49
C GLY A 372 -5.32 -0.76 13.54
N VAL A 373 -6.10 0.17 13.00
CA VAL A 373 -5.68 1.15 12.00
C VAL A 373 -5.87 2.58 12.49
N CYS A 374 -5.01 3.48 12.03
CA CYS A 374 -5.23 4.93 12.10
C CYS A 374 -5.35 5.45 10.67
N VAL A 375 -6.54 5.93 10.34
CA VAL A 375 -6.90 6.54 9.04
C VAL A 375 -7.02 8.06 9.12
N ASP A 376 -6.78 8.62 10.30
CA ASP A 376 -6.81 10.05 10.57
C ASP A 376 -5.53 10.72 10.02
N GLY A 377 -5.62 11.24 8.80
CA GLY A 377 -4.53 11.93 8.11
C GLY A 377 -3.56 11.00 7.38
N ASP A 378 -2.54 11.60 6.74
CA ASP A 378 -1.48 10.87 6.05
C ASP A 378 -0.19 10.83 6.91
N PRO A 379 0.58 9.72 6.90
CA PRO A 379 0.30 8.46 6.21
C PRO A 379 -0.70 7.57 6.98
N LEU A 380 -1.39 6.68 6.27
CA LEU A 380 -2.19 5.61 6.88
C LEU A 380 -1.31 4.68 7.70
N ILE A 381 -1.81 4.28 8.88
CA ILE A 381 -1.03 3.54 9.89
C ILE A 381 -1.73 2.24 10.26
N MET A 382 -0.98 1.14 10.24
CA MET A 382 -1.35 -0.12 10.89
C MET A 382 -0.54 -0.31 12.18
N VAL A 383 -1.21 -0.73 13.26
CA VAL A 383 -0.61 -0.86 14.59
C VAL A 383 -0.52 -2.33 15.00
N PHE A 384 0.69 -2.79 15.32
CA PHE A 384 1.02 -4.17 15.66
C PHE A 384 1.74 -4.28 17.01
N GLU A 385 1.74 -5.48 17.58
CA GLU A 385 2.61 -5.83 18.70
C GLU A 385 4.09 -5.59 18.36
N TYR A 386 4.81 -4.98 19.30
CA TYR A 386 6.24 -4.77 19.16
C TYR A 386 7.05 -6.01 19.56
N MET A 387 7.76 -6.59 18.59
CA MET A 387 8.67 -7.72 18.80
C MET A 387 10.06 -7.23 19.21
N LYS A 388 10.32 -7.14 20.53
CA LYS A 388 11.56 -6.57 21.10
C LYS A 388 12.88 -7.21 20.63
N HIS A 389 12.84 -8.43 20.10
CA HIS A 389 14.03 -9.16 19.62
C HIS A 389 14.19 -9.13 18.10
N GLY A 390 13.34 -8.38 17.39
CA GLY A 390 13.41 -8.27 15.93
C GLY A 390 12.89 -9.52 15.22
N ASP A 391 13.30 -9.69 13.97
CA ASP A 391 12.90 -10.83 13.15
C ASP A 391 13.61 -12.12 13.56
N LEU A 392 12.91 -13.24 13.40
CA LEU A 392 13.41 -14.54 13.83
C LEU A 392 14.67 -14.97 13.06
N ASN A 393 14.80 -14.61 11.78
CA ASN A 393 15.96 -14.98 10.96
C ASN A 393 17.24 -14.35 11.52
N LYS A 394 17.22 -13.04 11.78
CA LYS A 394 18.32 -12.32 12.43
C LYS A 394 18.60 -12.85 13.83
N PHE A 395 17.56 -13.15 14.59
CA PHE A 395 17.70 -13.73 15.92
C PHE A 395 18.41 -15.09 15.90
N LEU A 396 17.99 -15.99 15.00
CA LEU A 396 18.59 -17.32 14.81
C LEU A 396 20.02 -17.23 14.27
N ARG A 397 20.34 -16.29 13.38
CA ARG A 397 21.72 -16.07 12.90
C ARG A 397 22.64 -15.57 14.00
N ALA A 398 22.14 -14.72 14.89
CA ALA A 398 22.92 -14.17 15.99
C ALA A 398 23.12 -15.14 17.17
N HIS A 399 22.25 -16.15 17.32
CA HIS A 399 22.26 -17.05 18.49
C HIS A 399 22.35 -18.53 18.13
N GLY A 400 22.37 -18.89 16.84
CA GLY A 400 22.50 -20.26 16.39
C GLY A 400 23.92 -20.81 16.58
N PRO A 401 24.12 -22.13 16.42
CA PRO A 401 25.43 -22.77 16.57
C PRO A 401 26.50 -22.24 15.60
N ASP A 402 26.08 -21.60 14.49
CA ASP A 402 26.95 -21.00 13.46
C ASP A 402 27.16 -19.48 13.64
N ALA A 403 26.77 -18.89 14.78
CA ALA A 403 26.81 -17.45 15.03
C ALA A 403 28.20 -16.80 14.89
N MET A 404 29.28 -17.59 14.83
CA MET A 404 30.66 -17.11 14.60
C MET A 404 30.99 -16.70 13.15
N ILE A 405 30.12 -16.88 12.15
CA ILE A 405 30.58 -16.80 10.74
C ILE A 405 30.31 -15.47 10.01
N LEU A 406 29.53 -14.51 10.52
CA LEU A 406 29.17 -13.31 9.72
C LEU A 406 29.07 -11.97 10.49
N VAL A 407 30.14 -11.53 11.17
CA VAL A 407 30.26 -10.10 11.53
C VAL A 407 31.71 -9.63 11.41
N ASP A 408 31.93 -8.58 10.60
CA ASP A 408 33.18 -7.84 10.43
C ASP A 408 33.76 -7.35 11.76
N GLY A 409 34.63 -8.16 12.37
CA GLY A 409 35.73 -7.67 13.21
C GLY A 409 35.39 -7.14 14.60
N GLN A 410 34.15 -7.20 15.10
CA GLN A 410 33.85 -6.93 16.51
C GLN A 410 32.89 -7.97 17.11
N PRO A 411 33.33 -8.74 18.14
CA PRO A 411 32.47 -9.70 18.81
C PRO A 411 31.47 -8.95 19.69
N LEU A 412 30.23 -8.82 19.21
CA LEU A 412 29.14 -8.48 20.11
C LEU A 412 28.82 -9.74 20.91
N GLN A 413 29.25 -9.78 22.18
CA GLN A 413 28.84 -10.82 23.11
C GLN A 413 27.31 -10.76 23.29
N SER A 414 26.58 -11.64 22.62
CA SER A 414 25.19 -11.94 22.99
C SER A 414 25.19 -13.14 23.94
N ASN A 415 24.57 -12.94 25.10
CA ASN A 415 24.46 -13.93 26.15
C ASN A 415 23.67 -15.16 25.66
N GLY A 416 24.38 -16.27 25.42
CA GLY A 416 23.85 -17.63 25.32
C GLY A 416 23.55 -18.11 23.89
N GLU A 417 24.25 -19.16 23.47
CA GLU A 417 23.90 -19.96 22.29
C GLU A 417 22.53 -20.63 22.49
N LEU A 418 21.72 -20.69 21.42
CA LEU A 418 20.45 -21.42 21.40
C LEU A 418 20.72 -22.92 21.48
N GLY A 419 20.28 -23.55 22.56
CA GLY A 419 20.33 -25.01 22.69
C GLY A 419 19.30 -25.71 21.78
N LEU A 420 19.54 -26.99 21.46
CA LEU A 420 18.62 -27.81 20.66
C LEU A 420 17.18 -27.81 21.21
N SER A 421 17.02 -27.82 22.53
CA SER A 421 15.71 -27.75 23.19
C SER A 421 14.97 -26.44 22.89
N GLN A 422 15.68 -25.31 22.87
CA GLN A 422 15.12 -24.01 22.54
C GLN A 422 14.77 -23.91 21.04
N MET A 423 15.63 -24.44 20.17
CA MET A 423 15.35 -24.51 18.73
C MET A 423 14.11 -25.36 18.43
N LEU A 424 13.98 -26.53 19.07
CA LEU A 424 12.81 -27.38 18.93
C LEU A 424 11.54 -26.70 19.46
N HIS A 425 11.67 -25.95 20.55
CA HIS A 425 10.56 -25.16 21.08
C HIS A 425 10.12 -24.06 20.10
N ILE A 426 11.06 -23.31 19.52
CA ILE A 426 10.78 -22.32 18.47
C ILE A 426 10.08 -22.97 17.27
N ALA A 427 10.60 -24.11 16.79
CA ALA A 427 9.99 -24.86 15.69
C ALA A 427 8.54 -25.29 16.01
N THR A 428 8.28 -25.70 17.25
CA THR A 428 6.94 -26.09 17.72
C THR A 428 5.97 -24.90 17.72
N GLN A 429 6.42 -23.73 18.19
CA GLN A 429 5.63 -22.50 18.19
C GLN A 429 5.29 -22.05 16.76
N ILE A 430 6.25 -22.09 15.84
CA ILE A 430 6.03 -21.79 14.41
C ILE A 430 4.97 -22.75 13.84
N ALA A 431 5.14 -24.06 14.05
CA ALA A 431 4.21 -25.05 13.55
C ALA A 431 2.78 -24.80 14.09
N SER A 432 2.65 -24.48 15.37
CA SER A 432 1.35 -24.13 15.97
C SER A 432 0.72 -22.89 15.34
N GLY A 433 1.49 -21.83 15.08
CA GLY A 433 0.98 -20.65 14.37
C GLY A 433 0.57 -20.93 12.92
N MET A 434 1.35 -21.75 12.20
CA MET A 434 1.04 -22.14 10.82
C MET A 434 -0.21 -23.01 10.71
N VAL A 435 -0.43 -23.92 11.67
CA VAL A 435 -1.67 -24.71 11.76
C VAL A 435 -2.88 -23.81 11.95
N TYR A 436 -2.77 -22.79 12.81
CA TYR A 436 -3.83 -21.80 12.97
C TYR A 436 -4.10 -21.07 11.64
N LEU A 437 -3.07 -20.51 10.99
CA LEU A 437 -3.24 -19.79 9.71
C LEU A 437 -3.89 -20.65 8.62
N ALA A 438 -3.54 -21.93 8.54
CA ALA A 438 -4.14 -22.86 7.57
C ALA A 438 -5.62 -23.17 7.86
N SER A 439 -6.11 -22.91 9.07
CA SER A 439 -7.50 -23.14 9.47
C SER A 439 -8.42 -21.93 9.25
N GLN A 440 -7.87 -20.77 8.87
CA GLN A 440 -8.59 -19.51 8.73
C GLN A 440 -9.27 -19.32 7.38
#